data_AF-A0A358S7Q9-F1
#
_entry.id   AF-A0A358S7Q9-F1
#
_cell.length_a   1.000
_cell.length_b   1.000
_cell.length_c   1.000
_cell.angle_alpha   90.00
_cell.angle_beta   90.00
_cell.angle_gamma   90.00
#
_symmetry.space_group_name_H-M   'P 1'
#
loop_
_entity.id
_entity.type
_entity.pdbx_description
1 polymer ?
#
loop_
_entity_poly.entity_id
_entity_poly.type
_entity_poly.pdbx_seq_one_letter_code
_entity_poly.pdbx_strand_id
1 'polypeptide(L)'
;MPGVPKDFYVHLDGLFEEDTLEGLKSHMIYVTETAVHLIEDFLGSNKERRSPAKEVFDGFYEELVNHYHKIRHAAERNDPKECLLAAASLENEISETLAHVSGDLPVLPPLVGAFHPNDLRSMVDAAKIHEDAFLMYLKKEQVPLRIFNSLEEFSIYLDNRF
;
A
#
# COMPACT_ATOMS: atom_id res chain seq x y z
N MET A 1 5.02 -10.69 -24.77
CA MET A 1 4.85 -9.52 -23.87
C MET A 1 5.71 -8.39 -24.40
N PRO A 2 5.16 -7.21 -24.71
CA PRO A 2 5.98 -6.05 -25.02
C PRO A 2 6.83 -5.67 -23.80
N GLY A 3 8.11 -5.38 -24.01
CA GLY A 3 9.03 -4.87 -22.96
C GLY A 3 9.97 -5.90 -22.33
N VAL A 4 9.66 -7.20 -22.32
CA VAL A 4 10.55 -8.23 -21.77
C VAL A 4 11.65 -8.59 -22.79
N PRO A 5 12.95 -8.56 -22.42
CA PRO A 5 14.03 -9.01 -23.30
C PRO A 5 13.80 -10.43 -23.81
N LYS A 6 14.15 -10.68 -25.07
CA LYS A 6 13.87 -11.97 -25.74
C LYS A 6 14.49 -13.17 -25.00
N ASP A 7 15.62 -12.96 -24.35
CA ASP A 7 16.39 -14.02 -23.71
C ASP A 7 16.04 -14.19 -22.22
N PHE A 8 15.14 -13.36 -21.67
CA PHE A 8 14.75 -13.43 -20.26
C PHE A 8 14.24 -14.81 -19.86
N TYR A 9 13.36 -15.41 -20.67
CA TYR A 9 12.83 -16.75 -20.38
C TYR A 9 13.90 -17.83 -20.52
N VAL A 10 14.82 -17.69 -21.47
CA VAL A 10 15.97 -18.61 -21.61
C VAL A 10 16.82 -18.59 -20.34
N HIS A 11 17.05 -17.40 -19.77
CA HIS A 11 17.82 -17.30 -18.53
C HIS A 11 17.03 -17.70 -17.28
N LEU A 12 15.71 -17.51 -17.26
CA LEU A 12 14.83 -17.96 -16.19
C LEU A 12 14.73 -19.49 -16.14
N ASP A 13 14.51 -20.11 -17.30
CA ASP A 13 14.46 -21.57 -17.43
C ASP A 13 15.83 -22.19 -17.11
N GLY A 14 16.92 -21.52 -17.52
CA GLY A 14 18.29 -21.90 -17.15
C GLY A 14 18.57 -21.93 -15.64
N LEU A 15 17.80 -21.23 -14.79
CA LEU A 15 17.94 -21.37 -13.33
C LEU A 15 17.51 -22.74 -12.81
N PHE A 16 16.64 -23.43 -13.54
CA PHE A 16 16.09 -24.73 -13.16
C PHE A 16 16.75 -25.90 -13.90
N GLU A 17 17.45 -25.63 -15.00
CA GLU A 17 18.06 -26.62 -15.88
C GLU A 17 19.59 -26.67 -15.80
N GLU A 18 20.25 -25.66 -15.22
CA GLU A 18 21.71 -25.55 -15.17
C GLU A 18 22.32 -26.32 -13.99
N ASP A 19 23.31 -27.17 -14.29
CA ASP A 19 23.96 -28.05 -13.31
C ASP A 19 25.27 -27.47 -12.75
N THR A 20 25.75 -26.35 -13.30
CA THR A 20 26.99 -25.71 -12.87
C THR A 20 26.74 -24.46 -12.04
N LEU A 21 27.52 -24.28 -10.97
CA LEU A 21 27.43 -23.10 -10.11
C LEU A 21 27.70 -21.79 -10.87
N GLU A 22 28.64 -21.81 -11.81
CA GLU A 22 28.96 -20.65 -12.65
C GLU A 22 27.83 -20.32 -13.63
N GLY A 23 27.25 -21.32 -14.30
CA GLY A 23 26.09 -21.11 -15.17
C GLY A 23 24.90 -20.57 -14.39
N LEU A 24 24.59 -21.16 -13.23
CA LEU A 24 23.49 -20.72 -12.35
C LEU A 24 23.69 -19.26 -11.92
N LYS A 25 24.93 -18.89 -11.58
CA LYS A 25 25.28 -17.51 -11.21
C LYS A 25 25.09 -16.55 -12.38
N SER A 26 25.49 -16.93 -13.60
CA SER A 26 25.26 -16.12 -14.80
C SER A 26 23.77 -15.92 -15.10
N HIS A 27 22.96 -16.98 -14.99
CA HIS A 27 21.50 -16.89 -15.14
C HIS A 27 20.88 -15.99 -14.09
N MET A 28 21.30 -16.11 -12.82
CA MET A 28 20.78 -15.32 -11.72
C MET A 28 21.13 -13.84 -11.85
N ILE A 29 22.37 -13.51 -12.22
CA ILE A 29 22.80 -12.13 -12.50
C ILE A 29 21.93 -11.54 -13.61
N TYR A 30 21.78 -12.25 -14.74
CA TYR A 30 21.00 -11.75 -15.87
C TYR A 30 19.53 -11.51 -15.51
N VAL A 31 18.88 -12.47 -14.83
CA VAL A 31 17.47 -12.34 -14.42
C VAL A 31 17.29 -11.18 -13.46
N THR A 32 18.19 -11.01 -12.48
CA THR A 32 18.11 -9.92 -11.50
C THR A 32 18.36 -8.55 -12.12
N GLU A 33 19.38 -8.39 -12.97
CA GLU A 33 19.65 -7.14 -13.68
C GLU A 33 18.50 -6.77 -14.62
N THR A 34 17.96 -7.75 -15.35
CA THR A 34 16.80 -7.54 -16.21
C THR A 34 15.56 -7.15 -15.41
N ALA A 35 15.30 -7.80 -14.28
CA ALA A 35 14.18 -7.45 -13.41
C ALA A 35 14.32 -6.03 -12.84
N VAL A 36 15.53 -5.64 -12.41
CA VAL A 36 15.82 -4.28 -11.95
C VAL A 36 15.55 -3.27 -13.06
N HIS A 37 16.06 -3.49 -14.27
CA HIS A 37 15.81 -2.58 -15.39
C HIS A 37 14.34 -2.50 -15.80
N LEU A 38 13.61 -3.61 -15.81
CA LEU A 38 12.17 -3.59 -16.08
C LEU A 38 11.39 -2.82 -15.01
N ILE A 39 11.78 -2.95 -13.73
CA ILE A 39 11.22 -2.18 -12.63
C ILE A 39 11.59 -0.70 -12.78
N GLU A 40 12.83 -0.38 -13.10
CA GLU A 40 13.30 0.99 -13.33
C GLU A 40 12.61 1.66 -14.51
N ASP A 41 12.42 0.97 -15.62
CA ASP A 41 11.67 1.46 -16.79
C ASP A 41 10.19 1.64 -16.46
N PHE A 42 9.59 0.71 -15.72
CA PHE A 42 8.21 0.82 -15.25
C PHE A 42 8.03 1.99 -14.25
N LEU A 43 9.00 2.22 -13.37
CA LEU A 43 8.99 3.33 -12.41
C LEU A 43 9.35 4.66 -13.07
N GLY A 44 10.26 4.64 -14.04
CA GLY A 44 10.73 5.79 -14.83
C GLY A 44 9.65 6.32 -15.75
N SER A 45 8.91 5.43 -16.42
CA SER A 45 7.71 5.79 -17.19
C SER A 45 6.54 6.26 -16.33
N ASN A 46 6.50 5.89 -15.04
CA ASN A 46 5.50 6.39 -14.09
C ASN A 46 5.88 7.73 -13.42
N LYS A 47 7.15 8.15 -13.42
CA LYS A 47 7.57 9.43 -12.81
C LYS A 47 6.86 10.64 -13.43
N GLU A 48 6.47 10.57 -14.70
CA GLU A 48 5.74 11.65 -15.39
C GLU A 48 4.24 11.70 -15.07
N ARG A 49 3.70 10.73 -14.30
CA ARG A 49 2.26 10.61 -13.99
C ARG A 49 1.92 10.72 -12.49
N ARG A 50 2.88 11.10 -11.65
CA ARG A 50 2.65 11.24 -10.21
C ARG A 50 2.20 12.65 -9.86
N SER A 51 1.22 12.75 -8.96
CA SER A 51 0.65 14.01 -8.50
C SER A 51 1.03 14.28 -7.04
N PRO A 52 0.94 15.55 -6.59
CA PRO A 52 1.05 15.88 -5.17
C PRO A 52 0.07 15.06 -4.32
N ALA A 53 0.49 14.67 -3.12
CA ALA A 53 -0.32 13.88 -2.20
C ALA A 53 -1.71 14.49 -1.94
N LYS A 54 -1.81 15.82 -1.87
CA LYS A 54 -3.07 16.56 -1.73
C LYS A 54 -4.10 16.25 -2.81
N GLU A 55 -3.66 16.03 -4.05
CA GLU A 55 -4.53 15.72 -5.18
C GLU A 55 -4.90 14.23 -5.19
N VAL A 56 -3.93 13.37 -4.91
CA VAL A 56 -4.12 11.91 -4.92
C VAL A 56 -5.03 11.44 -3.79
N PHE A 57 -4.92 12.05 -2.61
CA PHE A 57 -5.64 11.64 -1.40
C PHE A 57 -6.90 12.47 -1.09
N ASP A 58 -7.36 13.37 -1.96
CA ASP A 58 -8.60 14.12 -1.72
C ASP A 58 -9.80 13.16 -1.65
N GLY A 59 -10.45 13.10 -0.47
CA GLY A 59 -11.58 12.19 -0.23
C GLY A 59 -11.20 10.74 0.06
N PHE A 60 -9.91 10.39 -0.02
CA PHE A 60 -9.45 9.01 0.18
C PHE A 60 -9.59 8.56 1.63
N TYR A 61 -9.22 9.41 2.58
CA TYR A 61 -9.24 9.04 3.99
C TYR A 61 -10.65 8.69 4.48
N GLU A 62 -11.66 9.40 3.97
CA GLU A 62 -13.07 9.22 4.28
C GLU A 62 -13.60 7.84 3.83
N GLU A 63 -13.04 7.28 2.77
CA GLU A 63 -13.32 5.91 2.34
C GLU A 63 -12.51 4.90 3.15
N LEU A 64 -11.23 5.23 3.38
CA LEU A 64 -10.25 4.36 4.03
C LEU A 64 -10.53 4.12 5.52
N VAL A 65 -11.13 5.08 6.23
CA VAL A 65 -11.45 4.98 7.67
C VAL A 65 -12.29 3.74 7.99
N ASN A 66 -13.12 3.31 7.03
CA ASN A 66 -13.94 2.10 7.16
C ASN A 66 -13.10 0.84 7.31
N HIS A 67 -11.90 0.78 6.73
CA HIS A 67 -10.99 -0.36 6.92
C HIS A 67 -10.47 -0.43 8.36
N TYR A 68 -10.08 0.68 8.97
CA TYR A 68 -9.68 0.70 10.38
C TYR A 68 -10.85 0.26 11.30
N HIS A 69 -12.07 0.71 11.01
CA HIS A 69 -13.25 0.26 11.74
C HIS A 69 -13.49 -1.25 11.59
N LYS A 70 -13.35 -1.81 10.38
CA LYS A 70 -13.44 -3.26 10.14
C LYS A 70 -12.41 -4.04 10.95
N ILE A 71 -11.16 -3.58 11.01
CA ILE A 71 -10.11 -4.25 11.81
C ILE A 71 -10.50 -4.25 13.29
N ARG A 72 -10.94 -3.11 13.83
CA ARG A 72 -11.36 -2.99 15.24
C ARG A 72 -12.56 -3.89 15.56
N HIS A 73 -13.60 -3.86 14.75
CA HIS A 73 -14.80 -4.68 14.96
C HIS A 73 -14.57 -6.17 14.75
N ALA A 74 -13.68 -6.56 13.83
CA ALA A 74 -13.27 -7.95 13.68
C ALA A 74 -12.52 -8.45 14.93
N ALA A 75 -11.64 -7.61 15.50
CA ALA A 75 -10.92 -7.94 16.73
C ALA A 75 -11.88 -8.08 17.93
N GLU A 76 -12.85 -7.17 18.06
CA GLU A 76 -13.90 -7.24 19.11
C GLU A 76 -14.73 -8.52 19.03
N ARG A 77 -15.00 -9.01 17.81
CA ARG A 77 -15.74 -10.26 17.57
C ARG A 77 -14.87 -11.52 17.65
N ASN A 78 -13.58 -11.39 17.92
CA ASN A 78 -12.60 -12.48 17.83
C ASN A 78 -12.59 -13.16 16.44
N ASP A 79 -12.67 -12.38 15.35
CA ASP A 79 -12.56 -12.88 13.98
C ASP A 79 -11.16 -12.61 13.41
N PRO A 80 -10.20 -13.55 13.56
CA PRO A 80 -8.83 -13.37 13.10
C PRO A 80 -8.73 -13.27 11.58
N LYS A 81 -9.64 -13.94 10.85
CA LYS A 81 -9.62 -13.96 9.39
C LYS A 81 -10.03 -12.60 8.85
N GLU A 82 -11.12 -12.04 9.38
CA GLU A 82 -11.59 -10.73 8.96
C GLU A 82 -10.60 -9.61 9.35
N CYS A 83 -9.96 -9.70 10.52
CA CYS A 83 -8.86 -8.80 10.91
C CYS A 83 -7.74 -8.79 9.88
N LEU A 84 -7.21 -9.97 9.54
CA LEU A 84 -6.08 -10.10 8.62
C LEU A 84 -6.44 -9.60 7.21
N LEU A 85 -7.63 -9.96 6.71
CA LEU A 85 -8.08 -9.53 5.39
C LEU A 85 -8.29 -8.02 5.33
N ALA A 86 -8.91 -7.42 6.35
CA ALA A 86 -9.11 -5.97 6.40
C ALA A 86 -7.77 -5.21 6.49
N ALA A 87 -6.82 -5.72 7.27
CA ALA A 87 -5.46 -5.17 7.36
C ALA A 87 -4.71 -5.24 6.04
N ALA A 88 -4.72 -6.39 5.37
CA ALA A 88 -4.07 -6.58 4.08
C ALA A 88 -4.69 -5.70 2.98
N SER A 89 -6.03 -5.60 2.94
CA SER A 89 -6.73 -4.71 2.00
C SER A 89 -6.33 -3.25 2.21
N LEU A 90 -6.28 -2.80 3.46
CA LEU A 90 -5.88 -1.44 3.80
C LEU A 90 -4.44 -1.11 3.37
N GLU A 91 -3.48 -1.98 3.69
CA GLU A 91 -2.09 -1.78 3.30
C GLU A 91 -1.92 -1.74 1.78
N ASN A 92 -2.59 -2.64 1.06
CA ASN A 92 -2.53 -2.69 -0.40
C ASN A 92 -3.12 -1.42 -1.01
N GLU A 93 -4.30 -0.98 -0.56
CA GLU A 93 -4.96 0.22 -1.10
C GLU A 93 -4.12 1.48 -0.88
N ILE A 94 -3.50 1.62 0.31
CA ILE A 94 -2.56 2.72 0.56
C ILE A 94 -1.32 2.59 -0.31
N SER A 95 -0.73 1.39 -0.43
CA SER A 95 0.49 1.17 -1.23
C SER A 95 0.27 1.50 -2.70
N GLU A 96 -0.84 1.03 -3.27
CA GLU A 96 -1.28 1.33 -4.63
C GLU A 96 -1.47 2.84 -4.83
N THR A 97 -2.13 3.51 -3.88
CA THR A 97 -2.36 4.95 -3.96
C THR A 97 -1.05 5.75 -3.83
N LEU A 98 -0.15 5.36 -2.93
CA LEU A 98 1.18 5.96 -2.78
C LEU A 98 2.06 5.82 -4.03
N ALA A 99 1.83 4.80 -4.87
CA ALA A 99 2.54 4.67 -6.14
C ALA A 99 2.29 5.84 -7.11
N HIS A 100 1.17 6.55 -6.92
CA HIS A 100 0.77 7.72 -7.69
C HIS A 100 1.20 9.06 -7.06
N VAL A 101 1.81 9.03 -5.87
CA VAL A 101 2.20 10.23 -5.13
C VAL A 101 3.63 10.64 -5.48
N SER A 102 3.82 11.93 -5.76
CA SER A 102 5.15 12.54 -5.88
C SER A 102 5.68 12.99 -4.51
N GLY A 103 7.01 12.98 -4.32
CA GLY A 103 7.66 13.52 -3.12
C GLY A 103 7.98 12.45 -2.08
N ASP A 104 8.07 12.87 -0.82
CA ASP A 104 8.41 11.98 0.29
C ASP A 104 7.20 11.10 0.65
N LEU A 105 7.42 9.79 0.68
CA LEU A 105 6.43 8.82 1.09
C LEU A 105 6.45 8.63 2.61
N PRO A 106 5.30 8.33 3.25
CA PRO A 106 5.26 8.05 4.67
C PRO A 106 5.90 6.70 4.96
N VAL A 107 6.48 6.58 6.16
CA VAL A 107 6.82 5.28 6.75
C VAL A 107 5.67 4.88 7.65
N LEU A 108 4.86 3.92 7.20
CA LEU A 108 3.72 3.40 7.95
C LEU A 108 4.10 2.10 8.68
N PRO A 109 3.80 1.94 9.98
CA PRO A 109 4.01 0.70 10.71
C PRO A 109 3.17 -0.44 10.11
N PRO A 110 3.71 -1.64 9.86
CA PRO A 110 2.96 -2.70 9.19
C PRO A 110 1.85 -3.28 10.10
N LEU A 111 0.63 -3.33 9.58
CA LEU A 111 -0.54 -4.00 10.14
C LEU A 111 -0.48 -5.51 9.92
N VAL A 112 -0.18 -5.98 8.70
CA VAL A 112 -0.11 -7.42 8.42
C VAL A 112 1.02 -8.07 9.21
N GLY A 113 2.15 -7.37 9.35
CA GLY A 113 3.28 -7.81 10.18
C GLY A 113 2.98 -7.83 11.68
N ALA A 114 2.01 -7.04 12.14
CA ALA A 114 1.57 -7.01 13.53
C ALA A 114 0.52 -8.10 13.87
N PHE A 115 0.01 -8.83 12.87
CA PHE A 115 -1.05 -9.81 13.07
C PHE A 115 -0.60 -11.02 13.89
N HIS A 116 -1.35 -11.31 14.95
CA HIS A 116 -1.23 -12.52 15.74
C HIS A 116 -2.59 -13.21 15.89
N PRO A 117 -2.78 -14.46 15.41
CA PRO A 117 -4.11 -15.09 15.35
C PRO A 117 -4.74 -15.36 16.72
N ASN A 118 -3.93 -15.45 17.77
CA ASN A 118 -4.39 -15.66 19.14
C ASN A 118 -4.39 -14.38 20.00
N ASP A 119 -3.99 -13.23 19.42
CA ASP A 119 -3.99 -11.95 20.13
C ASP A 119 -4.42 -10.81 19.20
N LEU A 120 -5.73 -10.69 19.02
CA LEU A 120 -6.30 -9.64 18.17
C LEU A 120 -6.37 -8.28 18.87
N ARG A 121 -6.05 -8.19 20.17
CA ARG A 121 -5.97 -6.88 20.84
C ARG A 121 -4.80 -6.07 20.30
N SER A 122 -3.68 -6.74 20.05
CA SER A 122 -2.52 -6.13 19.38
C SER A 122 -2.87 -5.52 18.02
N MET A 123 -3.85 -6.08 17.29
CA MET A 123 -4.32 -5.52 16.02
C MET A 123 -5.07 -4.21 16.18
N VAL A 124 -5.79 -4.01 17.29
CA VAL A 124 -6.48 -2.74 17.57
C VAL A 124 -5.45 -1.63 17.79
N ASP A 125 -4.40 -1.92 18.56
CA ASP A 125 -3.32 -0.98 18.82
C ASP A 125 -2.51 -0.69 17.56
N ALA A 126 -2.17 -1.72 16.78
CA ALA A 126 -1.49 -1.57 15.49
C ALA A 126 -2.31 -0.72 14.51
N ALA A 127 -3.61 -0.98 14.39
CA ALA A 127 -4.53 -0.20 13.56
C ALA A 127 -4.56 1.27 13.96
N LYS A 128 -4.59 1.56 15.26
CA LYS A 128 -4.57 2.94 15.77
C LYS A 128 -3.24 3.64 15.47
N ILE A 129 -2.12 2.98 15.75
CA ILE A 129 -0.78 3.54 15.50
C ILE A 129 -0.58 3.83 14.01
N HIS A 130 -1.03 2.91 13.15
CA HIS A 130 -0.97 3.07 11.70
C HIS A 130 -1.88 4.24 11.25
N GLU A 131 -3.13 4.31 11.73
CA GLU A 131 -4.07 5.41 11.40
C GLU A 131 -3.50 6.77 11.80
N ASP A 132 -2.96 6.89 13.02
CA ASP A 132 -2.33 8.11 13.52
C ASP A 132 -1.14 8.53 12.64
N ALA A 133 -0.27 7.58 12.25
CA ALA A 133 0.86 7.84 11.37
C ALA A 133 0.41 8.31 9.98
N PHE A 134 -0.63 7.69 9.42
CA PHE A 134 -1.17 8.07 8.13
C PHE A 134 -1.85 9.45 8.18
N LEU A 135 -2.64 9.73 9.21
CA LEU A 135 -3.23 11.06 9.44
C LEU A 135 -2.18 12.15 9.59
N MET A 136 -1.08 11.88 10.30
CA MET A 136 0.04 12.81 10.42
C MET A 136 0.65 13.13 9.05
N TYR A 137 0.82 12.11 8.20
CA TYR A 137 1.29 12.29 6.83
C TYR A 137 0.31 13.14 6.00
N LEU A 138 -0.98 12.80 5.99
CA LEU A 138 -1.99 13.56 5.24
C LEU A 138 -2.05 15.03 5.68
N LYS A 139 -1.94 15.30 6.98
CA LYS A 139 -1.88 16.66 7.54
C LYS A 139 -0.62 17.41 7.09
N LYS A 140 0.55 16.76 7.14
CA LYS A 140 1.82 17.33 6.68
C LYS A 140 1.74 17.75 5.20
N GLU A 141 1.14 16.89 4.38
CA GLU A 141 0.95 17.12 2.95
C GLU A 141 -0.27 18.00 2.60
N GLN A 142 -0.93 18.57 3.62
CA GLN A 142 -2.08 19.47 3.48
C GLN A 142 -3.26 18.88 2.68
N VAL A 143 -3.45 17.57 2.79
CA VAL A 143 -4.60 16.85 2.23
C VAL A 143 -5.86 17.35 2.97
N PRO A 144 -6.92 17.76 2.25
CA PRO A 144 -8.17 18.18 2.89
C PRO A 144 -8.85 16.97 3.52
N LEU A 145 -8.91 16.92 4.85
CA LEU A 145 -9.62 15.89 5.61
C LEU A 145 -10.99 16.40 6.03
N ARG A 146 -12.05 15.71 5.62
CA ARG A 146 -13.45 16.01 5.95
C ARG A 146 -13.92 15.04 7.02
N ILE A 147 -13.51 15.32 8.25
CA ILE A 147 -13.94 14.54 9.42
C ILE A 147 -15.10 15.28 10.06
N PHE A 148 -16.26 14.61 10.11
CA PHE A 148 -17.46 15.13 10.76
C PHE A 148 -17.69 14.39 12.06
N ASN A 149 -17.80 15.12 13.16
CA ASN A 149 -18.07 14.56 14.49
C ASN A 149 -19.58 14.48 14.79
N SER A 150 -20.41 15.04 13.90
CA SER A 150 -21.87 14.99 14.03
C SER A 150 -22.57 15.02 12.68
N LEU A 151 -23.81 14.52 12.66
CA LEU A 151 -24.71 14.66 11.50
C LEU A 151 -24.99 16.12 11.16
N GLU A 152 -24.93 17.01 12.14
CA GLU A 152 -25.16 18.45 11.96
C GLU A 152 -23.98 19.10 11.22
N GLU A 153 -22.74 18.78 11.58
CA GLU A 153 -21.54 19.20 10.83
C GLU A 153 -21.58 18.70 9.38
N PHE A 154 -22.00 17.45 9.17
CA PHE A 154 -22.16 16.89 7.84
C PHE A 154 -23.26 17.60 7.03
N SER A 155 -24.40 17.90 7.66
CA SER A 155 -25.51 18.60 7.00
C SER A 155 -25.11 20.02 6.59
N ILE A 156 -24.44 20.77 7.48
CA ILE A 156 -23.90 22.11 7.18
C ILE A 156 -22.93 22.05 6.00
N TYR A 157 -22.10 21.01 5.91
CA TYR A 157 -21.19 20.84 4.78
C TYR A 157 -21.92 20.62 3.45
N LEU A 158 -23.00 19.82 3.44
CA LEU A 158 -23.81 19.59 2.24
C LEU A 158 -24.53 20.87 1.80
N ASP A 159 -25.13 21.60 2.74
CA ASP A 159 -25.87 22.82 2.45
C ASP A 159 -24.99 23.95 1.90
N ASN A 160 -23.70 23.96 2.23
CA ASN A 160 -22.73 24.94 1.71
C ASN A 160 -22.11 24.53 0.35
N ARG A 161 -22.45 23.36 -0.19
CA ARG A 161 -21.93 22.85 -1.47
C ARG A 161 -22.93 23.00 -2.64
N PHE A 162 -24.15 23.43 -2.36
CA PHE A 162 -25.25 23.66 -3.31
C PHE A 162 -25.83 25.07 -3.16
#